data_AF-A0A937FDL6-F1
#
_entry.id   AF-A0A937FDL6-F1
#
_cell.length_a   1.000
_cell.length_b   1.000
_cell.length_c   1.000
_cell.angle_alpha   90.00
_cell.angle_beta   90.00
_cell.angle_gamma   90.00
#
_symmetry.space_group_name_H-M   'P 1'
#
loop_
_entity.id
_entity.type
_entity.pdbx_description
1 polymer ?
#
loop_
_entity_poly.entity_id
_entity_poly.type
_entity_poly.pdbx_seq_one_letter_code
_entity_poly.pdbx_strand_id
1 'polypeptide(L)'
;MNNSDYKLKLYSKKLKSGKCQIKFVVSSSNQSRWHGYMLAESGSTLKEVVSSIEEEMRYIDAKDAYYHSHLYNLAEPLKRNRDSILIFNS
;
A
#
# COMPACT_ATOMS: atom_id res chain seq x y z
N MET A 1 7.41 11.06 17.08
CA MET A 1 6.47 10.08 16.50
C MET A 1 6.34 8.98 17.52
N ASN A 2 5.18 8.83 18.16
CA ASN A 2 4.96 7.71 19.07
C ASN A 2 5.13 6.42 18.28
N ASN A 3 5.98 5.54 18.80
CA ASN A 3 6.27 4.23 18.26
C ASN A 3 5.03 3.35 18.45
N SER A 4 4.00 3.60 17.65
CA SER A 4 2.87 2.69 17.52
C SER A 4 3.46 1.39 17.00
N ASP A 5 3.45 0.32 17.80
CA ASP A 5 4.02 -0.98 17.45
C ASP A 5 3.22 -1.65 16.31
N TYR A 6 3.33 -1.10 15.10
CA TYR A 6 2.81 -1.74 13.91
C TYR A 6 3.89 -2.63 13.31
N LYS A 7 3.49 -3.82 12.89
CA LYS A 7 4.32 -4.79 12.18
C LYS A 7 3.93 -4.75 10.72
N LEU A 8 4.91 -4.46 9.87
CA LEU A 8 4.79 -4.53 8.41
C LEU A 8 5.43 -5.83 7.93
N LYS A 9 4.64 -6.69 7.27
CA LYS A 9 5.14 -7.88 6.58
C LYS A 9 5.03 -7.67 5.08
N LEU A 10 6.10 -7.97 4.35
CA LEU A 10 6.18 -7.83 2.90
C LEU A 10 6.45 -9.18 2.24
N TYR A 11 5.80 -9.42 1.11
CA TYR A 11 6.03 -10.55 0.23
C TYR A 11 6.17 -10.00 -1.20
N SER A 12 7.24 -10.37 -1.90
CA SER A 12 7.47 -9.92 -3.27
C SER A 12 7.32 -11.07 -4.26
N LYS A 13 6.78 -10.75 -5.43
CA LYS A 13 6.71 -11.66 -6.59
C LYS A 13 7.09 -10.89 -7.84
N LYS A 14 8.16 -11.30 -8.51
CA LYS A 14 8.50 -10.75 -9.83
C LYS A 14 7.48 -11.21 -10.86
N LEU A 15 6.96 -10.27 -11.64
CA LEU A 15 5.99 -10.50 -12.71
C LEU A 15 6.70 -10.68 -14.05
N LYS A 16 5.99 -11.28 -15.01
CA LYS A 16 6.49 -11.45 -16.39
C LYS A 16 6.79 -10.11 -17.08
N SER A 17 6.14 -9.03 -16.65
CA SER A 17 6.39 -7.67 -17.13
C SER A 17 7.72 -7.08 -16.67
N GLY A 18 8.46 -7.75 -15.79
CA GLY A 18 9.69 -7.23 -15.17
C GLY A 18 9.45 -6.51 -13.85
N LYS A 19 8.23 -6.02 -13.58
CA LYS A 19 7.85 -5.39 -12.31
C LYS A 19 7.77 -6.39 -11.15
N CYS A 20 7.75 -5.87 -9.93
CA CYS A 20 7.56 -6.64 -8.71
C CYS A 20 6.17 -6.35 -8.12
N GLN A 21 5.36 -7.38 -7.91
CA GLN A 21 4.16 -7.27 -7.09
C GLN A 21 4.55 -7.47 -5.63
N ILE A 22 4.27 -6.48 -4.80
CA ILE A 22 4.49 -6.51 -3.35
C ILE A 22 3.13 -6.72 -2.68
N LYS A 23 2.94 -7.85 -2.01
CA LYS A 23 1.86 -8.04 -1.05
C LYS A 23 2.35 -7.59 0.31
N PHE A 24 1.56 -6.79 1.01
CA PHE A 24 1.90 -6.35 2.35
C PHE A 24 0.77 -6.56 3.34
N VAL A 25 1.14 -6.69 4.61
CA VAL A 25 0.21 -6.80 5.74
C VAL A 25 0.70 -5.88 6.84
N VAL A 26 -0.17 -4.97 7.29
CA VAL A 26 0.06 -4.07 8.42
C VAL A 26 -0.82 -4.54 9.56
N SER A 27 -0.20 -4.77 10.72
CA SER A 27 -0.92 -5.14 11.93
C SER A 27 -0.43 -4.32 13.11
N SER A 28 -1.35 -3.70 13.85
CA SER A 28 -1.07 -3.04 15.13
C SER A 28 -1.69 -3.88 16.27
N SER A 29 -1.15 -3.79 17.48
CA SER A 29 -1.68 -4.50 18.65
C SER A 29 -3.13 -4.12 18.99
N ASN A 30 -3.54 -2.90 18.63
CA ASN A 30 -4.81 -2.30 19.03
C ASN A 30 -5.78 -2.02 17.86
N GLN A 31 -5.46 -2.43 16.63
CA GLN A 31 -6.27 -2.08 15.44
C GLN A 31 -6.43 -3.25 14.45
N SER A 32 -7.41 -3.08 13.57
CA SER A 32 -7.72 -3.90 12.41
C SER A 32 -6.48 -4.17 11.56
N ARG A 33 -6.40 -5.37 10.98
CA ARG A 33 -5.28 -5.78 10.13
C ARG A 33 -5.54 -5.30 8.71
N TRP A 34 -4.64 -4.47 8.19
CA TRP A 34 -4.68 -4.07 6.79
C TRP A 34 -3.86 -5.04 5.96
N HIS A 35 -4.34 -5.32 4.76
CA HIS A 35 -3.57 -6.04 3.75
C HIS A 35 -3.69 -5.35 2.41
N GLY A 36 -2.63 -5.41 1.62
CA GLY A 36 -2.62 -4.72 0.34
C GLY A 36 -1.63 -5.26 -0.65
N TYR A 37 -1.71 -4.70 -1.85
CA TYR A 37 -0.86 -5.02 -2.98
C TYR A 37 -0.35 -3.73 -3.61
N MET A 38 0.91 -3.71 -3.98
CA MET A 38 1.57 -2.61 -4.68
C MET A 38 2.36 -3.17 -5.85
N LEU A 39 2.35 -2.48 -6.99
CA LEU A 39 3.33 -2.73 -8.05
C LEU A 39 4.55 -1.85 -7.78
N ALA A 40 5.74 -2.44 -7.82
CA ALA A 40 7.01 -1.74 -7.68
C ALA A 40 7.88 -2.03 -8.89
N GLU A 41 8.72 -1.08 -9.27
CA GLU A 41 9.73 -1.31 -10.30
C GLU A 41 10.80 -2.28 -9.79
N SER A 42 11.42 -3.03 -10.70
CA SER A 42 12.45 -4.01 -10.30
C SER A 42 13.68 -3.38 -9.65
N GLY A 43 13.91 -2.10 -9.88
CA GLY A 43 14.99 -1.32 -9.27
C GLY A 43 14.62 -0.66 -7.94
N SER A 44 13.35 -0.73 -7.51
CA SER A 44 12.91 -0.14 -6.26
C SER A 44 13.56 -0.85 -5.08
N THR A 45 14.12 -0.06 -4.17
CA THR A 45 14.70 -0.53 -2.93
C THR A 45 13.60 -0.88 -1.92
N LEU A 46 13.95 -1.73 -0.96
CA LEU A 46 13.05 -2.06 0.15
C LEU A 46 12.62 -0.80 0.92
N LYS A 47 13.54 0.16 1.09
CA LYS A 47 13.25 1.41 1.80
C LYS A 47 12.20 2.24 1.08
N GLU A 48 12.30 2.37 -0.24
CA GLU A 48 11.29 3.08 -1.05
C GLU A 48 9.94 2.40 -0.96
N VAL A 49 9.91 1.06 -1.11
CA VAL A 49 8.70 0.25 -0.96
C VAL A 49 8.04 0.47 0.40
N VAL A 50 8.80 0.40 1.49
CA VAL A 50 8.30 0.62 2.85
C VAL A 50 7.80 2.05 3.01
N SER A 51 8.55 3.04 2.53
CA SER A 51 8.20 4.46 2.67
C SER A 51 6.87 4.79 1.96
N SER A 52 6.64 4.23 0.77
CA SER A 52 5.38 4.39 0.03
C SER A 52 4.20 3.76 0.77
N ILE A 53 4.37 2.56 1.33
CA ILE A 53 3.31 1.89 2.10
C ILE A 53 2.98 2.71 3.36
N GLU A 54 3.98 3.18 4.09
CA GLU A 54 3.78 4.00 5.29
C GLU A 54 3.12 5.35 4.98
N GLU A 55 3.44 5.98 3.85
CA GLU A 55 2.80 7.22 3.42
C GLU A 55 1.30 7.02 3.16
N GLU A 56 0.92 5.94 2.47
CA GLU A 56 -0.49 5.60 2.26
C GLU A 56 -1.20 5.25 3.58
N MET A 57 -0.55 4.52 4.49
CA MET A 57 -1.14 4.22 5.81
C MET A 57 -1.41 5.48 6.62
N ARG A 58 -0.47 6.45 6.63
CA ARG A 58 -0.68 7.74 7.28
C ARG A 58 -1.86 8.49 6.68
N TYR A 59 -2.07 8.38 5.37
CA TYR A 59 -3.21 9.01 4.70
C TYR A 59 -4.54 8.36 5.07
N ILE A 60 -4.56 7.02 5.22
CA ILE A 60 -5.71 6.25 5.68
C ILE A 60 -6.07 6.63 7.12
N ASP A 61 -5.10 6.64 8.04
CA ASP A 61 -5.33 6.98 9.44
C ASP A 61 -5.81 8.43 9.62
N ALA A 62 -5.37 9.34 8.75
CA ALA A 62 -5.79 10.75 8.77
C ALA A 62 -7.19 10.98 8.18
N LYS A 63 -7.78 10.00 7.48
CA LYS A 63 -9.09 10.12 6.83
C LYS A 63 -9.97 8.90 7.13
N ASP A 64 -11.00 9.11 7.95
CA ASP A 64 -12.23 8.28 8.02
C ASP A 64 -12.94 8.06 6.65
N ALA A 65 -12.42 8.65 5.57
CA ALA A 65 -13.02 8.73 4.24
C ALA A 65 -12.40 7.80 3.18
N TYR A 66 -11.46 6.91 3.52
CA TYR A 66 -10.80 6.06 2.51
C TYR A 66 -11.73 4.98 1.91
N TYR A 67 -12.88 4.69 2.53
CA TYR A 67 -13.86 3.72 2.03
C TYR A 67 -14.39 4.01 0.60
N HIS A 68 -14.16 5.20 0.03
CA HIS A 68 -14.74 5.57 -1.27
C HIS A 68 -13.77 5.72 -2.46
N SER A 69 -12.46 5.90 -2.27
CA SER A 69 -11.61 6.38 -3.39
C SER A 69 -10.99 5.27 -4.25
N HIS A 70 -10.88 4.04 -3.77
CA HIS A 70 -10.15 2.97 -4.47
C HIS A 70 -11.06 1.98 -5.22
N LEU A 71 -12.39 2.13 -5.10
CA LEU A 71 -13.38 1.37 -5.87
C LEU A 71 -13.93 2.15 -7.08
N TYR A 72 -13.65 3.45 -7.19
CA TYR A 72 -14.07 4.28 -8.32
C TYR A 72 -12.87 4.81 -9.10
N ASN A 73 -12.37 4.01 -10.04
CA ASN A 73 -11.65 4.53 -11.22
C ASN A 73 -11.73 3.51 -12.38
N LEU A 74 -12.95 3.10 -12.72
CA LEU A 74 -13.23 2.39 -13.98
C LEU A 74 -13.56 3.37 -15.15
N ALA A 75 -13.53 4.69 -14.94
CA ALA A 75 -14.11 5.63 -15.91
C ALA A 75 -13.35 6.94 -16.21
N GLU A 76 -12.21 7.28 -15.59
CA GLU A 76 -11.50 8.53 -15.93
C GLU A 76 -9.97 8.38 -16.10
N PRO A 77 -9.34 9.19 -16.99
CA PRO A 77 -7.96 9.00 -17.39
C PRO A 77 -7.02 9.48 -16.28
N LEU A 78 -6.35 8.52 -15.64
CA LEU A 78 -5.30 8.70 -14.64
C LEU A 78 -4.14 9.59 -15.15
N LYS A 79 -4.26 10.91 -14.98
CA LYS A 79 -3.11 11.83 -15.00
C LYS A 79 -2.44 11.87 -13.62
N ARG A 80 -1.63 10.85 -13.34
CA ARG A 80 -0.29 10.93 -12.69
C ARG A 80 0.13 9.52 -12.28
N ASN A 81 1.06 8.99 -13.06
CA ASN A 81 2.10 8.01 -12.74
C ASN A 81 2.27 7.71 -11.24
N ARG A 82 1.39 6.91 -10.64
CA ARG A 82 1.58 6.34 -9.31
C ARG A 82 1.13 4.90 -9.34
N ASP A 83 2.05 4.05 -8.91
CA ASP A 83 1.88 2.64 -8.68
C ASP A 83 0.53 2.36 -8.03
N SER A 84 -0.30 1.54 -8.67
CA SER A 84 -1.63 1.21 -8.16
C SER A 84 -1.47 0.39 -6.87
N ILE A 85 -1.68 1.05 -5.73
CA ILE A 85 -1.72 0.41 -4.42
C ILE A 85 -3.18 0.08 -4.10
N LEU A 86 -3.47 -1.18 -3.79
CA LEU A 86 -4.79 -1.65 -3.36
C LEU A 86 -4.71 -2.07 -1.90
N ILE A 87 -5.59 -1.54 -1.05
CA ILE A 87 -5.58 -1.78 0.39
C ILE A 87 -6.98 -2.20 0.83
N PHE A 88 -7.02 -3.21 1.70
CA PHE A 88 -8.24 -3.81 2.22
C PHE A 88 -8.14 -3.96 3.74
N ASN A 89 -9.24 -3.69 4.42
CA ASN A 89 -9.40 -3.96 5.84
C ASN A 89 -10.05 -5.34 6.03
N SER A 90 -9.58 -6.14 7.01
CA SER A 90 -10.17 -7.44 7.36
C SER A 90 -10.83 -7.41 8.73
#